data_AF-A0A349XWR5-F1
#
_entry.id   AF-A0A349XWR5-F1
#
_cell.length_a   1.000
_cell.length_b   1.000
_cell.length_c   1.000
_cell.angle_alpha   90.00
_cell.angle_beta   90.00
_cell.angle_gamma   90.00
#
_symmetry.space_group_name_H-M   'P 1'
#
loop_
_entity.id
_entity.type
_entity.pdbx_description
1 polymer ?
#
loop_
_entity_poly.entity_id
_entity_poly.type
_entity_poly.pdbx_seq_one_letter_code
_entity_poly.pdbx_strand_id
1 'polypeptide(L)'
;SDHGRRVLEYLYPGVDPADYDDFGVGPSGISIEALYVGDDYRVRAKLLSKAFETPGSALLIHPWLGPMQVIWEEPAQIRFSERELRVFRVSARFKRAPSSSSSGFSGGLLPSALSSFTSAVTSLATLISSAVISTVRTSASIRSRRVIASMADSIAARPDARSAVSQIRSALAASSPSSPIALNAWASSAASVIAQTIDVPAVAPATTVPP
;
A
#
# COMPACT_ATOMS: atom_id res chain seq x y z
N SER A 1 -10.91 4.60 22.01
CA SER A 1 -9.78 4.98 21.14
C SER A 1 -8.84 5.77 22.00
N ASP A 2 -7.57 5.37 22.05
CA ASP A 2 -6.56 6.13 22.78
C ASP A 2 -6.05 7.30 21.94
N HIS A 3 -5.85 8.44 22.58
CA HIS A 3 -5.46 9.69 21.95
C HIS A 3 -4.40 10.38 22.81
N GLY A 4 -3.18 10.51 22.27
CA GLY A 4 -2.08 11.13 22.97
C GLY A 4 -0.86 11.34 22.08
N ARG A 5 0.08 12.14 22.57
CA ARG A 5 1.41 12.31 21.99
C ARG A 5 2.41 11.41 22.71
N ARG A 6 3.48 11.03 22.03
CA ARG A 6 4.59 10.30 22.65
C ARG A 6 5.54 11.29 23.26
N VAL A 7 5.47 11.45 24.56
CA VAL A 7 6.40 12.29 25.32
C VAL A 7 7.28 11.38 26.16
N LEU A 8 8.58 11.60 26.13
CA LEU A 8 9.55 10.92 26.98
C LEU A 8 10.08 11.91 28.02
N GLU A 9 10.08 11.48 29.28
CA GLU A 9 10.53 12.29 30.41
C GLU A 9 11.96 11.91 30.79
N TYR A 10 12.81 12.92 30.96
CA TYR A 10 14.17 12.79 31.45
C TYR A 10 14.28 13.41 32.84
N LEU A 11 14.73 12.60 33.80
CA LEU A 11 15.03 13.04 35.16
C LEU A 11 16.55 13.10 35.35
N TYR A 12 17.06 14.25 35.78
CA TYR A 12 18.47 14.45 36.06
C TYR A 12 18.73 14.48 37.57
N PRO A 13 19.79 13.81 38.06
CA PRO A 13 20.09 13.81 39.49
C PRO A 13 20.46 15.23 39.97
N GLY A 14 19.81 15.68 41.05
CA GLY A 14 20.07 16.99 41.67
C GLY A 14 19.38 18.19 40.99
N VAL A 15 18.50 17.93 40.01
CA VAL A 15 17.69 18.95 39.34
C VAL A 15 16.21 18.58 39.52
N ASP A 16 15.45 19.46 40.18
CA ASP A 16 14.02 19.24 40.44
C ASP A 16 13.13 19.31 39.19
N PRO A 17 13.35 20.20 38.20
CA PRO A 17 12.55 20.17 36.98
C PRO A 17 12.93 19.03 36.03
N ALA A 18 11.91 18.32 35.53
CA ALA A 18 12.03 17.29 34.50
C ALA A 18 12.02 17.89 33.08
N ASP A 19 12.78 17.27 32.17
CA ASP A 19 12.76 17.61 30.74
C ASP A 19 11.87 16.64 29.94
N TYR A 20 11.24 17.14 28.89
CA TYR A 20 10.26 16.39 28.09
C TYR A 20 10.57 16.46 26.59
N ASP A 21 10.79 15.31 25.95
CA ASP A 21 10.96 15.18 24.50
C ASP A 21 9.69 14.64 23.84
N ASP A 22 9.15 15.39 22.87
CA ASP A 22 7.92 15.04 22.16
C ASP A 22 8.22 14.42 20.78
N PHE A 23 7.95 13.12 20.66
CA PHE A 23 8.11 12.31 19.43
C PHE A 23 6.89 12.36 18.51
N GLY A 24 5.99 13.31 18.71
CA GLY A 24 4.81 13.51 17.88
C GLY A 24 3.62 12.67 18.32
N VAL A 25 2.73 12.39 17.36
CA VAL A 25 1.47 11.68 17.64
C VAL A 25 1.76 10.22 18.01
N GLY A 26 1.17 9.76 19.11
CA GLY A 26 1.30 8.38 19.54
C GLY A 26 0.53 7.40 18.67
N PRO A 27 0.95 6.12 18.63
CA PRO A 27 0.19 5.09 17.95
C PRO A 27 -1.18 4.99 18.61
N SER A 28 -2.23 5.43 17.90
CA SER A 28 -3.59 5.36 18.42
C SER A 28 -4.01 3.90 18.51
N GLY A 29 -4.19 3.44 19.76
CA GLY A 29 -4.69 2.12 20.10
C GLY A 29 -6.22 2.07 19.98
N ILE A 30 -6.72 0.99 19.38
CA ILE A 30 -8.14 0.73 19.19
C ILE A 30 -8.45 -0.58 19.90
N SER A 31 -9.28 -0.53 20.93
CA SER A 31 -9.84 -1.70 21.58
C SER A 31 -11.24 -1.97 21.04
N ILE A 32 -11.51 -3.23 20.69
CA ILE A 32 -12.82 -3.69 20.25
C ILE A 32 -13.27 -4.82 21.17
N GLU A 33 -14.46 -4.65 21.71
CA GLU A 33 -15.21 -5.71 22.37
C GLU A 33 -16.42 -6.04 21.50
N ALA A 34 -16.55 -7.31 21.13
CA ALA A 34 -17.63 -7.78 20.27
C ALA A 34 -18.32 -8.99 20.89
N LEU A 35 -19.63 -9.07 20.64
CA LEU A 35 -20.47 -10.21 20.97
C LEU A 35 -21.02 -10.79 19.68
N TYR A 36 -20.82 -12.09 19.47
CA TYR A 36 -21.49 -12.82 18.40
C TYR A 36 -22.56 -13.72 19.00
N VAL A 37 -23.76 -13.67 18.43
CA VAL A 37 -24.90 -14.50 18.80
C VAL A 37 -25.36 -15.27 17.57
N GLY A 38 -25.44 -16.59 17.66
CA GLY A 38 -25.97 -17.43 16.59
C GLY A 38 -25.66 -18.91 16.78
N ASP A 39 -26.34 -19.75 16.02
CA ASP A 39 -26.26 -21.21 16.16
C ASP A 39 -24.88 -21.73 15.75
N ASP A 40 -24.24 -21.07 14.78
CA ASP A 40 -22.92 -21.39 14.25
C ASP A 40 -21.74 -20.79 15.06
N TYR A 41 -21.96 -20.41 16.33
CA TYR A 41 -20.98 -19.71 17.14
C TYR A 41 -19.61 -20.43 17.21
N ARG A 42 -19.61 -21.77 17.25
CA ARG A 42 -18.37 -22.57 17.29
C ARG A 42 -17.58 -22.50 15.98
N VAL A 43 -18.28 -22.55 14.84
CA VAL A 43 -17.65 -22.49 13.52
C VAL A 43 -17.09 -21.09 13.29
N ARG A 44 -17.86 -20.05 13.62
CA ARG A 44 -17.44 -18.66 13.50
C ARG A 44 -16.27 -18.32 14.39
N ALA A 45 -16.23 -18.82 15.63
CA ALA A 45 -15.10 -18.62 16.52
C ALA A 45 -13.81 -19.25 15.98
N LYS A 46 -13.87 -20.45 15.38
CA LYS A 46 -12.70 -21.08 14.73
C LYS A 46 -12.22 -20.31 13.49
N LEU A 47 -13.14 -19.78 12.69
CA LEU A 47 -12.78 -18.95 11.54
C LEU A 47 -12.11 -17.65 11.99
N LEU A 48 -12.60 -17.06 13.07
CA LEU A 48 -12.08 -15.84 13.66
C LEU A 48 -10.70 -16.07 14.31
N SER A 49 -10.48 -17.19 15.00
CA SER A 49 -9.15 -17.54 15.51
C SER A 49 -8.13 -17.69 14.38
N LYS A 50 -8.49 -18.39 13.30
CA LYS A 50 -7.62 -18.53 12.12
C LYS A 50 -7.31 -17.18 11.45
N ALA A 51 -8.28 -16.26 11.42
CA ALA A 51 -8.05 -14.91 10.92
C ALA A 51 -7.05 -14.14 11.78
N PHE A 52 -7.10 -14.30 13.10
CA PHE A 52 -6.15 -13.67 14.04
C PHE A 52 -4.75 -14.26 13.97
N GLU A 53 -4.62 -15.54 13.63
CA GLU A 53 -3.32 -16.21 13.43
C GLU A 53 -2.67 -15.88 12.07
N THR A 54 -3.36 -15.16 11.19
CA THR A 54 -2.80 -14.78 9.88
C THR A 54 -1.72 -13.71 10.05
N PRO A 55 -0.49 -13.92 9.55
CA PRO A 55 0.60 -12.97 9.73
C PRO A 55 0.41 -11.71 8.88
N GLY A 56 0.86 -10.57 9.40
CA GLY A 56 0.93 -9.31 8.67
C GLY A 56 -0.12 -8.28 9.07
N SER A 57 -0.13 -7.14 8.36
CA SER A 57 -1.12 -6.07 8.55
C SER A 57 -2.44 -6.45 7.90
N ALA A 58 -3.54 -6.22 8.60
CA ALA A 58 -4.89 -6.48 8.09
C ALA A 58 -5.68 -5.17 7.93
N LEU A 59 -6.72 -5.22 7.11
CA LEU A 59 -7.65 -4.11 6.93
C LEU A 59 -8.78 -4.24 7.95
N LEU A 60 -8.93 -3.21 8.80
CA LEU A 60 -10.03 -3.09 9.75
C LEU A 60 -10.97 -1.98 9.28
N ILE A 61 -12.23 -2.32 9.01
CA ILE A 61 -13.28 -1.35 8.68
C ILE A 61 -14.00 -0.99 9.97
N HIS A 62 -13.64 0.14 10.53
CA HIS A 62 -14.30 0.65 11.71
C HIS A 62 -15.58 1.41 11.32
N PRO A 63 -16.72 1.23 12.02
CA PRO A 63 -17.99 1.88 11.68
C PRO A 63 -17.92 3.40 11.49
N TRP A 64 -17.28 4.13 12.41
CA TRP A 64 -17.12 5.59 12.33
C TRP A 64 -15.75 6.06 11.82
N LEU A 65 -14.67 5.35 12.13
CA LEU A 65 -13.31 5.76 11.72
C LEU A 65 -12.96 5.32 10.29
N GLY A 66 -13.82 4.53 9.64
CA GLY A 66 -13.61 4.04 8.28
C GLY A 66 -12.57 2.92 8.18
N PRO A 67 -12.14 2.60 6.94
CA PRO A 67 -11.13 1.57 6.69
C PRO A 67 -9.75 2.04 7.13
N MET A 68 -9.04 1.21 7.89
CA MET A 68 -7.66 1.48 8.29
C MET A 68 -6.83 0.20 8.33
N GLN A 69 -5.53 0.35 8.08
CA GLN A 69 -4.58 -0.75 8.17
C GLN A 69 -4.13 -0.90 9.63
N VAL A 70 -4.28 -2.10 10.19
CA VAL A 70 -3.99 -2.37 11.60
C VAL A 70 -3.06 -3.55 11.77
N ILE A 71 -2.41 -3.57 12.92
CA ILE A 71 -1.59 -4.66 13.43
C ILE A 71 -2.07 -5.00 14.84
N TRP A 72 -1.91 -6.26 15.22
CA TRP A 72 -2.19 -6.74 16.56
C TRP A 72 -1.23 -6.12 17.57
N GLU A 73 -1.76 -5.55 18.64
CA GLU A 73 -0.98 -5.09 19.79
C GLU A 73 -0.82 -6.22 20.81
N GLU A 74 -1.92 -6.92 21.07
CA GLU A 74 -2.00 -8.05 22.00
C GLU A 74 -2.70 -9.24 21.33
N PRO A 75 -2.47 -10.48 21.81
CA PRO A 75 -3.24 -11.64 21.37
C PRO A 75 -4.72 -11.44 21.66
N ALA A 76 -5.57 -11.60 20.64
CA ALA A 76 -7.01 -11.48 20.81
C ALA A 76 -7.57 -12.62 21.67
N GLN A 77 -8.52 -12.29 22.54
CA GLN A 77 -9.14 -13.27 23.43
C GLN A 77 -10.55 -13.61 22.95
N ILE A 78 -10.83 -14.90 22.79
CA ILE A 78 -12.17 -15.41 22.47
C ILE A 78 -12.66 -16.17 23.70
N ARG A 79 -13.75 -15.70 24.31
CA ARG A 79 -14.32 -16.29 25.52
C ARG A 79 -15.67 -16.94 25.22
N PHE A 80 -15.82 -18.16 25.70
CA PHE A 80 -17.08 -18.88 25.72
C PHE A 80 -17.63 -18.89 27.14
N SER A 81 -18.95 -18.93 27.27
CA SER A 81 -19.61 -19.09 28.56
C SER A 81 -20.48 -20.33 28.52
N GLU A 82 -20.38 -21.18 29.54
CA GLU A 82 -21.17 -22.41 29.62
C GLU A 82 -22.65 -22.13 29.93
N ARG A 83 -22.91 -21.04 30.65
CA ARG A 83 -24.27 -20.56 30.98
C ARG A 83 -24.98 -19.89 29.80
N GLU A 84 -24.24 -19.38 28.81
CA GLU A 84 -24.78 -18.69 27.65
C GLU A 84 -24.44 -19.48 26.38
N LEU A 85 -25.38 -20.33 25.95
CA LEU A 85 -25.25 -21.06 24.70
C LEU A 85 -25.46 -20.12 23.50
N ARG A 86 -24.87 -20.48 22.34
CA ARG A 86 -24.98 -19.74 21.07
C ARG A 86 -24.30 -18.36 21.07
N VAL A 87 -23.39 -18.13 22.02
CA VAL A 87 -22.73 -16.83 22.19
C VAL A 87 -21.22 -17.00 22.34
N PHE A 88 -20.43 -16.11 21.75
CA PHE A 88 -19.03 -15.89 22.13
C PHE A 88 -18.71 -14.40 22.22
N ARG A 89 -17.76 -14.07 23.10
CA ARG A 89 -17.23 -12.71 23.27
C ARG A 89 -15.81 -12.63 22.75
N VAL A 90 -15.46 -11.52 22.11
CA VAL A 90 -14.12 -11.25 21.62
C VAL A 90 -13.65 -9.92 22.18
N SER A 91 -12.44 -9.90 22.72
CA SER A 91 -11.72 -8.68 23.06
C SER A 91 -10.41 -8.66 22.28
N ALA A 92 -10.19 -7.59 21.53
CA ALA A 92 -9.05 -7.45 20.64
C ALA A 92 -8.52 -6.02 20.70
N ARG A 93 -7.19 -5.88 20.74
CA ARG A 93 -6.51 -4.59 20.76
C ARG A 93 -5.61 -4.44 19.55
N PHE A 94 -5.81 -3.34 18.84
CA PHE A 94 -5.19 -3.04 17.57
C PHE A 94 -4.40 -1.74 17.65
N LYS A 95 -3.27 -1.69 16.95
CA LYS A 95 -2.57 -0.45 16.63
C LYS A 95 -2.66 -0.19 15.13
N ARG A 96 -2.73 1.08 14.73
CA ARG A 96 -2.63 1.43 13.30
C ARG A 96 -1.25 1.04 12.78
N ALA A 97 -1.22 0.33 11.66
CA ALA A 97 0.01 0.09 10.93
C ALA A 97 0.51 1.42 10.38
N PRO A 98 1.83 1.71 10.41
CA PRO A 98 2.36 2.82 9.64
C PRO A 98 1.96 2.57 8.19
N SER A 99 1.26 3.53 7.57
CA SER A 99 1.07 3.49 6.12
C SER A 99 2.47 3.33 5.54
N SER A 100 2.72 2.25 4.80
CA SER A 100 3.96 2.09 4.05
C SER A 100 3.97 3.16 2.98
N SER A 101 4.26 4.40 3.37
CA SER A 101 4.65 5.44 2.45
C SER A 101 5.84 4.87 1.72
N SER A 102 5.74 4.79 0.40
CA SER A 102 6.78 4.47 -0.58
C SER A 102 8.03 5.36 -0.48
N SER A 103 8.24 6.03 0.65
CA SER A 103 9.44 6.74 1.08
C SER A 103 10.69 5.86 1.18
N GLY A 104 10.58 4.56 0.87
CA GLY A 104 11.72 3.68 0.59
C GLY A 104 12.25 3.77 -0.85
N PHE A 105 11.71 4.64 -1.70
CA PHE A 105 12.19 4.86 -3.08
C PHE A 105 13.45 5.74 -3.16
N SER A 106 14.13 6.00 -2.05
CA SER A 106 15.37 6.77 -2.02
C SER A 106 16.58 5.85 -1.97
N GLY A 107 17.11 5.49 -3.14
CA GLY A 107 18.49 4.98 -3.28
C GLY A 107 18.58 3.55 -3.81
N GLY A 108 18.80 3.40 -5.12
CA GLY A 108 19.39 2.19 -5.71
C GLY A 108 18.45 1.16 -6.32
N LEU A 109 17.13 1.19 -6.04
CA LEU A 109 16.17 0.18 -6.53
C LEU A 109 15.22 0.69 -7.64
N LEU A 110 15.52 1.84 -8.22
CA LEU A 110 14.75 2.42 -9.33
C LEU A 110 14.59 1.46 -10.53
N PRO A 111 15.66 0.80 -11.03
CA PRO A 111 15.54 -0.09 -12.18
C PRO A 111 14.71 -1.35 -11.88
N SER A 112 14.83 -1.91 -10.67
CA SER A 112 14.07 -3.09 -10.24
C SER A 112 12.61 -2.77 -9.92
N ALA A 113 12.33 -1.57 -9.41
CA ALA A 113 10.97 -1.06 -9.26
C ALA A 113 10.30 -0.83 -10.63
N LEU A 114 11.03 -0.31 -11.61
CA LEU A 114 10.52 -0.09 -12.97
C LEU A 114 10.27 -1.42 -13.73
N SER A 115 11.14 -2.42 -13.55
CA SER A 115 10.95 -3.74 -14.17
C SER A 115 9.79 -4.54 -13.55
N SER A 116 9.66 -4.50 -12.22
CA SER A 116 8.51 -5.11 -11.52
C SER A 116 7.19 -4.40 -11.86
N PHE A 117 7.20 -3.07 -11.98
CA PHE A 117 6.05 -2.30 -12.46
C PHE A 117 5.65 -2.69 -13.89
N THR A 118 6.62 -2.76 -14.81
CA THR A 118 6.38 -3.17 -16.20
C THR A 118 5.78 -4.58 -16.29
N SER A 119 6.27 -5.50 -15.47
CA SER A 119 5.75 -6.87 -15.36
C SER A 119 4.32 -6.91 -14.81
N ALA A 120 4.01 -6.05 -13.83
CA ALA A 120 2.66 -5.92 -13.28
C ALA A 120 1.67 -5.31 -14.29
N VAL A 121 2.07 -4.29 -15.06
CA VAL A 121 1.22 -3.70 -16.12
C VAL A 121 0.96 -4.71 -17.23
N THR A 122 1.98 -5.46 -17.64
CA THR A 122 1.85 -6.48 -18.69
C THR A 122 0.96 -7.63 -18.25
N SER A 123 1.10 -8.12 -17.01
CA SER A 123 0.23 -9.18 -16.46
C SER A 123 -1.21 -8.72 -16.26
N LEU A 124 -1.42 -7.46 -15.87
CA LEU A 124 -2.76 -6.87 -15.80
C LEU A 124 -3.43 -6.77 -17.18
N ALA A 125 -2.68 -6.36 -18.21
CA ALA A 125 -3.20 -6.26 -19.58
C ALA A 125 -3.60 -7.64 -20.14
N THR A 126 -2.78 -8.68 -19.89
CA THR A 126 -3.10 -10.05 -20.32
C THR A 126 -4.29 -10.62 -19.57
N LEU A 127 -4.42 -10.36 -18.26
CA LEU A 127 -5.59 -10.73 -17.46
C LEU A 127 -6.88 -10.04 -17.93
N ILE A 128 -6.81 -8.75 -18.30
CA ILE A 128 -7.97 -8.03 -18.84
C ILE A 128 -8.38 -8.62 -20.20
N SER A 129 -7.41 -9.06 -21.01
CA SER A 129 -7.67 -9.66 -22.31
C SER A 129 -8.26 -11.08 -22.21
N SER A 130 -7.81 -11.88 -21.24
CA SER A 130 -8.16 -13.30 -21.12
C SER A 130 -9.32 -13.60 -20.16
N ALA A 131 -9.45 -12.84 -19.06
CA ALA A 131 -10.36 -13.16 -17.96
C ALA A 131 -11.64 -12.29 -17.92
N VAL A 132 -11.68 -11.18 -18.67
CA VAL A 132 -12.85 -10.27 -18.66
C VAL A 132 -13.81 -10.59 -19.81
N ILE A 133 -15.02 -11.00 -19.45
CA ILE A 133 -16.17 -11.20 -20.35
C ILE A 133 -16.49 -9.87 -21.05
N SER A 134 -16.80 -9.93 -22.36
CA SER A 134 -16.85 -8.80 -23.31
C SER A 134 -17.59 -7.54 -22.82
N THR A 135 -18.64 -7.70 -22.01
CA THR A 135 -19.50 -6.61 -21.52
C THR A 135 -18.85 -5.72 -20.46
N VAL A 136 -17.89 -6.24 -19.69
CA VAL A 136 -17.22 -5.48 -18.62
C VAL A 136 -15.86 -4.93 -19.09
N ARG A 137 -15.37 -5.37 -20.25
CA ARG A 137 -14.02 -5.10 -20.76
C ARG A 137 -13.73 -3.60 -20.93
N THR A 138 -14.71 -2.84 -21.41
CA THR A 138 -14.59 -1.38 -21.58
C THR A 138 -14.63 -0.63 -20.25
N SER A 139 -15.43 -1.09 -19.30
CA SER A 139 -15.49 -0.48 -17.96
C SER A 139 -14.23 -0.79 -17.13
N ALA A 140 -13.66 -1.99 -17.30
CA ALA A 140 -12.41 -2.40 -16.67
C ALA A 140 -11.22 -1.60 -17.21
N SER A 141 -11.13 -1.39 -18.53
CA SER A 141 -10.05 -0.58 -19.13
C SER A 141 -10.09 0.88 -18.66
N ILE A 142 -11.29 1.47 -18.52
CA ILE A 142 -11.45 2.85 -18.01
C ILE A 142 -11.00 2.97 -16.55
N ARG A 143 -11.27 1.97 -15.70
CA ARG A 143 -10.80 1.97 -14.30
C ARG A 143 -9.29 1.78 -14.21
N SER A 144 -8.74 0.81 -14.94
CA SER A 144 -7.29 0.58 -14.98
C SER A 144 -6.53 1.82 -15.48
N ARG A 145 -7.08 2.54 -16.46
CA ARG A 145 -6.55 3.83 -16.92
C ARG A 145 -6.40 4.85 -15.79
N ARG A 146 -7.42 5.00 -14.92
CA ARG A 146 -7.37 5.98 -13.82
C ARG A 146 -6.30 5.63 -12.80
N VAL A 147 -6.16 4.35 -12.47
CA VAL A 147 -5.13 3.88 -11.54
C VAL A 147 -3.74 4.16 -12.10
N ILE A 148 -3.50 3.80 -13.36
CA ILE A 148 -2.22 4.04 -14.05
C ILE A 148 -1.86 5.52 -14.10
N ALA A 149 -2.83 6.40 -14.46
CA ALA A 149 -2.60 7.84 -14.50
C ALA A 149 -2.27 8.42 -13.12
N SER A 150 -3.01 8.01 -12.08
CA SER A 150 -2.75 8.46 -10.71
C SER A 150 -1.37 8.01 -10.19
N MET A 151 -0.90 6.83 -10.62
CA MET A 151 0.43 6.34 -10.28
C MET A 151 1.52 7.10 -11.03
N ALA A 152 1.32 7.44 -12.29
CA ALA A 152 2.25 8.26 -13.06
C ALA A 152 2.43 9.67 -12.48
N ASP A 153 1.34 10.25 -11.97
CA ASP A 153 1.40 11.54 -11.26
C ASP A 153 2.12 11.44 -9.92
N SER A 154 2.11 10.27 -9.29
CA SER A 154 2.84 10.02 -8.04
C SER A 154 4.36 9.82 -8.22
N ILE A 155 4.86 9.75 -9.46
CA ILE A 155 6.30 9.68 -9.76
C ILE A 155 6.91 11.07 -9.49
N ALA A 156 7.43 11.26 -8.28
CA ALA A 156 8.15 12.48 -7.91
C ALA A 156 9.56 12.46 -8.53
N ALA A 157 9.86 13.46 -9.36
CA ALA A 157 11.16 13.59 -10.00
C ALA A 157 12.24 14.01 -8.99
N ARG A 158 13.22 13.12 -8.76
CA ARG A 158 14.54 13.47 -8.20
C ARG A 158 15.18 14.53 -9.13
N PRO A 159 15.94 15.54 -8.62
CA PRO A 159 16.54 16.58 -9.45
C PRO A 159 17.29 16.07 -10.69
N ASP A 160 17.97 14.92 -10.55
CA ASP A 160 18.80 14.31 -11.60
C ASP A 160 18.01 13.49 -12.64
N ALA A 161 16.71 13.24 -12.42
CA ALA A 161 15.87 12.36 -13.26
C ALA A 161 14.69 13.09 -13.93
N ARG A 162 14.70 14.44 -13.95
CA ARG A 162 13.59 15.26 -14.47
C ARG A 162 13.30 15.01 -15.95
N SER A 163 14.33 14.82 -16.79
CA SER A 163 14.19 14.54 -18.22
C SER A 163 13.55 13.18 -18.47
N ALA A 164 14.04 12.13 -17.81
CA ALA A 164 13.48 10.78 -17.84
C ALA A 164 12.01 10.75 -17.40
N VAL A 165 11.68 11.40 -16.27
CA VAL A 165 10.29 11.49 -15.78
C VAL A 165 9.40 12.28 -16.76
N SER A 166 9.92 13.33 -17.40
CA SER A 166 9.17 14.09 -18.41
C SER A 166 8.90 13.27 -19.69
N GLN A 167 9.87 12.45 -20.12
CA GLN A 167 9.72 11.55 -21.26
C GLN A 167 8.71 10.44 -20.95
N ILE A 168 8.81 9.81 -19.78
CA ILE A 168 7.83 8.82 -19.31
C ILE A 168 6.43 9.45 -19.25
N ARG A 169 6.29 10.65 -18.68
CA ARG A 169 5.01 11.37 -18.61
C ARG A 169 4.46 11.71 -20.00
N SER A 170 5.30 12.12 -20.94
CA SER A 170 4.88 12.41 -22.32
C SER A 170 4.45 11.14 -23.07
N ALA A 171 5.17 10.02 -22.91
CA ALA A 171 4.80 8.73 -23.49
C ALA A 171 3.46 8.22 -22.92
N LEU A 172 3.25 8.43 -21.62
CA LEU A 172 1.99 8.10 -20.94
C LEU A 172 0.82 9.00 -21.34
N ALA A 173 1.07 10.28 -21.61
CA ALA A 173 0.05 11.26 -21.96
C ALA A 173 -0.34 11.23 -23.45
N ALA A 174 0.61 10.93 -24.36
CA ALA A 174 0.41 11.02 -25.81
C ALA A 174 -0.51 9.94 -26.39
N SER A 175 -0.83 8.89 -25.64
CA SER A 175 -1.60 7.75 -26.14
C SER A 175 -2.67 7.38 -25.14
N SER A 176 -3.90 7.83 -25.40
CA SER A 176 -5.06 7.55 -24.56
C SER A 176 -5.83 6.32 -25.07
N PRO A 177 -5.54 5.09 -24.61
CA PRO A 177 -6.23 3.91 -25.11
C PRO A 177 -7.70 3.89 -24.66
N SER A 178 -8.61 3.92 -25.63
CA SER A 178 -10.06 3.77 -25.43
C SER A 178 -10.54 2.33 -25.61
N SER A 179 -9.65 1.42 -26.04
CA SER A 179 -9.95 0.01 -26.27
C SER A 179 -8.94 -0.93 -25.58
N PRO A 180 -9.33 -2.19 -25.30
CA PRO A 180 -8.45 -3.19 -24.66
C PRO A 180 -7.20 -3.53 -25.49
N ILE A 181 -7.35 -3.56 -26.82
CA ILE A 181 -6.24 -3.78 -27.76
C ILE A 181 -5.28 -2.58 -27.74
N ALA A 182 -5.83 -1.36 -27.71
CA ALA A 182 -5.01 -0.16 -27.58
C ALA A 182 -4.27 -0.13 -26.23
N LEU A 183 -4.87 -0.65 -25.16
CA LEU A 183 -4.23 -0.75 -23.83
C LEU A 183 -3.05 -1.73 -23.85
N ASN A 184 -3.17 -2.88 -24.53
CA ASN A 184 -2.07 -3.83 -24.65
C ASN A 184 -0.89 -3.26 -25.46
N ALA A 185 -1.18 -2.65 -26.62
CA ALA A 185 -0.16 -1.97 -27.43
C ALA A 185 0.51 -0.82 -26.67
N TRP A 186 -0.29 -0.08 -25.89
CA TRP A 186 0.18 0.97 -25.00
C TRP A 186 1.11 0.42 -23.91
N ALA A 187 0.73 -0.67 -23.23
CA ALA A 187 1.55 -1.30 -22.20
C ALA A 187 2.92 -1.75 -22.76
N SER A 188 2.95 -2.33 -23.96
CA SER A 188 4.21 -2.69 -24.62
C SER A 188 5.06 -1.47 -25.01
N SER A 189 4.44 -0.35 -25.40
CA SER A 189 5.17 0.88 -25.73
C SER A 189 5.68 1.60 -24.48
N ALA A 190 4.93 1.57 -23.37
CA ALA A 190 5.39 2.10 -22.10
C ALA A 190 6.56 1.27 -21.55
N ALA A 191 6.48 -0.05 -21.67
CA ALA A 191 7.56 -0.98 -21.31
C ALA A 191 8.86 -0.68 -22.08
N SER A 192 8.77 -0.43 -23.40
CA SER A 192 9.95 -0.15 -24.22
C SER A 192 10.59 1.20 -23.89
N VAL A 193 9.80 2.25 -23.65
CA VAL A 193 10.32 3.57 -23.24
C VAL A 193 11.00 3.50 -21.87
N ILE A 194 10.39 2.77 -20.92
CA ILE A 194 10.99 2.55 -19.60
C ILE A 194 12.30 1.76 -19.72
N ALA A 195 12.33 0.71 -20.54
CA ALA A 195 13.55 -0.07 -20.79
C ALA A 195 14.67 0.77 -21.43
N GLN A 196 14.33 1.63 -22.41
CA GLN A 196 15.29 2.57 -23.02
C GLN A 196 15.83 3.60 -22.04
N THR A 197 15.02 4.01 -21.05
CA THR A 197 15.42 4.99 -20.03
C THR A 197 16.36 4.37 -18.99
N ILE A 198 16.26 3.06 -18.72
CA ILE A 198 17.16 2.33 -17.81
C ILE A 198 18.58 2.22 -18.40
N ASP A 199 18.70 2.20 -19.72
CA ASP A 199 19.99 2.02 -20.44
C ASP A 199 20.78 3.33 -20.66
N VAL A 200 20.25 4.50 -20.28
CA VAL A 200 20.96 5.78 -20.44
C VAL A 200 21.92 5.98 -19.26
N PRO A 201 23.25 5.89 -19.45
CA PRO A 201 24.20 6.14 -18.37
C PRO A 201 24.10 7.60 -17.91
N ALA A 202 24.24 7.82 -16.59
CA ALA A 202 24.14 9.14 -15.96
C ALA A 202 25.21 10.17 -16.40
N VAL A 203 26.16 9.78 -17.25
CA VAL A 203 27.24 10.63 -17.77
C VAL A 203 27.32 10.47 -19.29
N ALA A 204 27.28 11.58 -20.02
CA ALA A 204 27.47 11.62 -21.46
C ALA A 204 28.82 11.00 -21.85
N PRO A 205 28.91 10.21 -22.95
CA PRO A 205 30.21 9.79 -23.47
C PRO A 205 31.00 11.04 -23.86
N ALA A 206 32.19 11.22 -23.27
CA ALA A 206 33.09 12.30 -23.60
C ALA A 206 33.38 12.27 -25.11
N THR A 207 33.09 13.37 -25.79
CA THR A 207 33.43 13.59 -27.20
C THR A 207 34.94 13.39 -27.39
N THR A 208 35.34 12.33 -28.08
CA THR A 208 36.69 12.18 -28.60
C THR A 208 36.89 13.18 -29.75
N VAL A 209 37.71 14.19 -29.50
CA VAL A 209 38.19 15.16 -30.51
C VAL A 209 39.16 14.42 -31.44
N PRO A 210 38.97 14.41 -32.78
CA PRO A 210 39.96 13.83 -33.70
C PRO A 210 41.09 14.83 -34.03
N PRO A 211 42.31 14.34 -34.32
CA PRO A 211 43.44 15.15 -34.79
C PRO A 211 43.29 15.60 -36.24
#